data_AF-A0A1Q3X358-F1
#
_entry.id   AF-A0A1Q3X358-F1
#
_cell.length_a   1.000
_cell.length_b   1.000
_cell.length_c   1.000
_cell.angle_alpha   90.00
_cell.angle_beta   90.00
_cell.angle_gamma   90.00
#
_symmetry.space_group_name_H-M   'P 1'
#
loop_
_entity.id
_entity.type
_entity.pdbx_description
1 polymer ?
#
loop_
_entity_poly.entity_id
_entity_poly.type
_entity_poly.pdbx_seq_one_letter_code
_entity_poly.pdbx_strand_id
1 'polypeptide(L)'
;MEFRKELLADINVENRIPILRMALLMEAQISDLIANLLGMEDYKTAKSLNKSSSLSFNQKIMLLIDIGALDKEAQTIFTKFMEIRNVFMHDIWADTYEKCVAKIDGLEKWLLKTYEQDKNLPKELQLRSAIESLCSAVIGNTLRIVELVIERSVGNDPMKAINAYMKGDALKDVANHLDCVSKTIK
;
A
#
# COMPACT_ATOMS: atom_id res chain seq x y z
N MET A 1 31.08 6.65 -17.71
CA MET A 1 30.47 5.81 -16.65
C MET A 1 30.20 6.63 -15.38
N GLU A 2 30.97 7.69 -15.10
CA GLU A 2 30.71 8.67 -14.02
C GLU A 2 29.36 9.41 -14.14
N PHE A 3 29.00 9.89 -15.32
CA PHE A 3 27.80 10.72 -15.52
C PHE A 3 26.49 10.02 -15.13
N ARG A 4 26.46 8.68 -15.19
CA ARG A 4 25.31 7.88 -14.77
C ARG A 4 25.19 7.77 -13.26
N LYS A 5 26.30 7.86 -12.52
CA LYS A 5 26.28 7.85 -11.05
C LYS A 5 25.82 9.19 -10.49
N GLU A 6 26.18 10.31 -11.11
CA GLU A 6 25.70 11.64 -10.71
C GLU A 6 24.21 11.85 -10.99
N LEU A 7 23.71 11.40 -12.15
CA LEU A 7 22.28 11.53 -12.49
C LEU A 7 21.38 10.60 -11.65
N LEU A 8 21.87 9.42 -11.27
CA LEU A 8 21.15 8.49 -10.39
C LEU A 8 21.27 8.88 -8.91
N ALA A 9 22.24 9.72 -8.53
CA ALA A 9 22.32 10.30 -7.20
C ALA A 9 21.23 11.37 -6.95
N ASP A 10 20.68 11.96 -8.02
CA ASP A 10 19.69 13.04 -7.95
C ASP A 10 18.25 12.53 -7.79
N ILE A 11 17.99 11.27 -8.19
CA ILE A 11 16.72 10.59 -7.92
C ILE A 11 16.96 9.66 -6.74
N ASN A 12 16.54 10.03 -5.52
CA ASN A 12 16.64 9.13 -4.38
C ASN A 12 15.77 7.88 -4.60
N VAL A 13 16.36 6.86 -5.19
CA VAL A 13 15.72 5.59 -5.52
C VAL A 13 15.43 4.78 -4.24
N GLU A 14 16.26 4.92 -3.21
CA GLU A 14 16.17 4.16 -1.96
C GLU A 14 14.86 4.42 -1.22
N ASN A 15 14.46 5.70 -1.12
CA ASN A 15 13.18 6.06 -0.49
C ASN A 15 11.97 5.73 -1.36
N ARG A 16 12.13 5.74 -2.69
CA ARG A 16 11.03 5.52 -3.64
C ARG A 16 10.67 4.06 -3.82
N ILE A 17 11.66 3.16 -3.86
CA ILE A 17 11.45 1.72 -4.13
C ILE A 17 10.47 1.06 -3.15
N PRO A 18 10.62 1.22 -1.82
CA PRO A 18 9.70 0.59 -0.86
C PRO A 18 8.26 1.03 -1.06
N ILE A 19 8.05 2.34 -1.24
CA ILE A 19 6.72 2.92 -1.46
C ILE A 19 6.10 2.43 -2.78
N LEU A 20 6.88 2.41 -3.87
CA LEU A 20 6.42 1.91 -5.16
C LEU A 20 6.03 0.44 -5.09
N ARG A 21 6.90 -0.40 -4.52
CA ARG A 21 6.63 -1.84 -4.38
C ARG A 21 5.34 -2.09 -3.62
N MET A 22 5.19 -1.43 -2.48
CA MET A 22 4.00 -1.54 -1.65
C MET A 22 2.74 -1.10 -2.41
N ALA A 23 2.79 0.03 -3.12
CA ALA A 23 1.65 0.52 -3.88
C ALA A 23 1.23 -0.39 -5.03
N LEU A 24 2.19 -0.97 -5.78
CA LEU A 24 1.89 -1.93 -6.83
C LEU A 24 1.25 -3.20 -6.27
N LEU A 25 1.78 -3.70 -5.15
CA LEU A 25 1.24 -4.87 -4.46
C LEU A 25 -0.18 -4.62 -3.96
N MET A 26 -0.43 -3.49 -3.32
CA MET A 26 -1.76 -3.13 -2.83
C MET A 26 -2.77 -2.93 -3.97
N GLU A 27 -2.38 -2.28 -5.06
CA GLU A 27 -3.25 -2.10 -6.23
C GLU A 27 -3.69 -3.44 -6.81
N ALA A 28 -2.76 -4.39 -6.94
CA ALA A 28 -3.05 -5.74 -7.42
C ALA A 28 -3.92 -6.53 -6.43
N GLN A 29 -3.55 -6.55 -5.14
CA GLN A 29 -4.27 -7.29 -4.11
C GLN A 29 -5.70 -6.78 -3.89
N ILE A 30 -5.90 -5.47 -3.83
CA ILE A 30 -7.25 -4.89 -3.69
C ILE A 30 -8.13 -5.26 -4.89
N SER A 31 -7.56 -5.27 -6.09
CA SER A 31 -8.29 -5.68 -7.30
C SER A 31 -8.68 -7.16 -7.25
N ASP A 32 -7.77 -8.02 -6.81
CA ASP A 32 -8.02 -9.46 -6.63
C ASP A 32 -9.06 -9.74 -5.54
N LEU A 33 -8.98 -9.06 -4.40
CA LEU A 33 -9.94 -9.20 -3.32
C LEU A 33 -11.35 -8.77 -3.73
N ILE A 34 -11.48 -7.66 -4.47
CA ILE A 34 -12.77 -7.24 -5.02
C ILE A 34 -13.31 -8.27 -6.01
N ALA A 35 -12.45 -8.82 -6.88
CA ALA A 35 -12.87 -9.88 -7.80
C ALA A 35 -13.43 -11.09 -7.05
N ASN A 36 -12.75 -11.55 -6.00
CA ASN A 36 -13.21 -12.64 -5.14
C ASN A 36 -14.55 -12.31 -4.45
N LEU A 37 -14.70 -11.11 -3.90
CA LEU A 37 -15.95 -10.67 -3.25
C LEU A 37 -17.14 -10.62 -4.22
N LEU A 38 -16.88 -10.39 -5.51
CA LEU A 38 -17.88 -10.36 -6.57
C LEU A 38 -18.03 -11.71 -7.30
N GLY A 39 -17.32 -12.76 -6.88
CA GLY A 39 -17.37 -14.09 -7.51
C GLY A 39 -16.77 -14.13 -8.92
N MET A 40 -15.82 -13.25 -9.23
CA MET A 40 -15.09 -13.25 -10.51
C MET A 40 -13.89 -14.20 -10.45
N GLU A 41 -13.63 -14.93 -11.54
CA GLU A 41 -12.53 -15.92 -11.59
C GLU A 41 -11.14 -15.29 -11.70
N ASP A 42 -10.99 -14.18 -12.43
CA ASP A 42 -9.70 -13.50 -12.62
C ASP A 42 -9.88 -11.98 -12.78
N TYR A 43 -9.37 -11.21 -11.82
CA TYR A 43 -9.41 -9.74 -11.85
C TYR A 43 -8.69 -9.17 -13.08
N LYS A 44 -7.70 -9.87 -13.63
CA LYS A 44 -6.90 -9.37 -14.76
C LYS A 44 -7.69 -9.26 -16.05
N THR A 45 -8.74 -10.08 -16.18
CA THR A 45 -9.66 -10.03 -17.33
C THR A 45 -10.85 -9.10 -17.08
N ALA A 46 -11.10 -8.70 -15.83
CA ALA A 46 -12.22 -7.87 -15.44
C ALA A 46 -12.04 -6.42 -15.95
N LYS A 47 -12.99 -6.00 -16.80
CA LYS A 47 -13.01 -4.64 -17.39
C LYS A 47 -12.99 -3.53 -16.33
N SER A 48 -13.67 -3.77 -15.21
CA SER A 48 -13.81 -2.79 -14.13
C SER A 48 -12.61 -2.74 -13.17
N LEU A 49 -11.65 -3.68 -13.26
CA LEU A 49 -10.57 -3.79 -12.27
C LEU A 49 -9.15 -3.68 -12.85
N ASN A 50 -8.93 -4.05 -14.11
CA ASN A 50 -7.57 -4.17 -14.69
C ASN A 50 -7.38 -3.52 -16.08
N LYS A 51 -8.25 -2.57 -16.47
CA LYS A 51 -8.09 -1.79 -17.71
C LYS A 51 -7.79 -0.32 -17.43
N SER A 52 -7.32 0.42 -18.43
CA SER A 52 -7.11 1.88 -18.30
C SER A 52 -8.37 2.65 -17.94
N SER A 53 -9.55 2.12 -18.27
CA SER A 53 -10.87 2.63 -17.89
C SER A 53 -11.46 1.95 -16.65
N SER A 54 -10.64 1.22 -15.88
CA SER A 54 -11.09 0.54 -14.66
C SER A 54 -11.35 1.54 -13.54
N LEU A 55 -11.97 1.05 -12.46
CA LEU A 55 -12.12 1.81 -11.23
C LEU A 55 -10.74 2.29 -10.76
N SER A 56 -10.62 3.58 -10.46
CA SER A 56 -9.46 4.11 -9.76
C SER A 56 -9.30 3.45 -8.40
N PHE A 57 -8.09 3.47 -7.84
CA PHE A 57 -7.83 2.92 -6.51
C PHE A 57 -8.79 3.48 -5.44
N ASN A 58 -9.06 4.79 -5.44
CA ASN A 58 -10.02 5.38 -4.50
C ASN A 58 -11.44 4.84 -4.69
N GLN A 59 -11.89 4.61 -5.93
CA GLN A 59 -13.20 4.00 -6.19
C GLN A 59 -13.25 2.54 -5.70
N LYS A 60 -12.14 1.80 -5.79
CA LYS A 60 -12.04 0.44 -5.22
C LYS A 60 -12.15 0.48 -3.68
N ILE A 61 -11.47 1.41 -3.01
CA ILE A 61 -11.57 1.58 -1.56
C ILE A 61 -12.98 2.01 -1.13
N MET A 62 -13.63 2.92 -1.87
CA MET A 62 -15.02 3.30 -1.60
C MET A 62 -15.96 2.10 -1.71
N LEU A 63 -15.81 1.27 -2.76
CA LEU A 63 -16.60 0.06 -2.92
C LEU A 63 -16.45 -0.87 -1.71
N LEU A 64 -15.22 -1.05 -1.21
CA LEU A 64 -14.92 -1.87 -0.03
C LEU A 64 -15.57 -1.31 1.24
N ILE A 65 -15.68 0.01 1.38
CA ILE A 65 -16.40 0.65 2.49
C ILE A 65 -17.91 0.41 2.36
N ASP A 66 -18.47 0.59 1.16
CA ASP A 66 -19.91 0.43 0.91
C ASP A 66 -20.40 -0.97 1.24
N ILE A 67 -19.57 -2.00 1.03
CA ILE A 67 -19.89 -3.40 1.36
C ILE A 67 -19.53 -3.81 2.80
N GLY A 68 -19.06 -2.86 3.62
CA GLY A 68 -18.69 -3.06 5.01
C GLY A 68 -17.35 -3.79 5.24
N ALA A 69 -16.49 -3.88 4.22
CA ALA A 69 -15.17 -4.50 4.33
C ALA A 69 -14.14 -3.58 4.98
N LEU A 70 -14.34 -2.27 4.87
CA LEU A 70 -13.49 -1.24 5.44
C LEU A 70 -14.34 -0.17 6.12
N ASP A 71 -13.72 0.57 7.03
CA ASP A 71 -14.29 1.73 7.70
C ASP A 71 -13.76 3.05 7.08
N LYS A 72 -14.25 4.19 7.57
CA LYS A 72 -13.85 5.51 7.07
C LYS A 72 -12.41 5.85 7.45
N GLU A 73 -11.94 5.30 8.56
CA GLU A 73 -10.57 5.43 9.02
C GLU A 73 -9.60 4.78 8.02
N ALA A 74 -9.94 3.58 7.52
CA ALA A 74 -9.21 2.92 6.45
C ALA A 74 -9.16 3.76 5.17
N GLN A 75 -10.27 4.44 4.80
CA GLN A 75 -10.27 5.37 3.66
C GLN A 75 -9.15 6.41 3.77
N THR A 76 -9.01 6.99 4.96
CA THR A 76 -8.00 8.03 5.22
C THR A 76 -6.59 7.43 5.09
N ILE A 77 -6.35 6.26 5.69
CA ILE A 77 -5.08 5.53 5.63
C ILE A 77 -4.66 5.27 4.18
N PHE A 78 -5.54 4.67 3.37
CA PHE A 78 -5.27 4.39 1.97
C PHE A 78 -5.07 5.66 1.15
N THR A 79 -5.87 6.69 1.37
CA THR A 79 -5.75 7.97 0.67
C THR A 79 -4.39 8.61 0.95
N LYS A 80 -3.98 8.71 2.22
CA LYS A 80 -2.69 9.31 2.60
C LYS A 80 -1.51 8.53 2.04
N PHE A 81 -1.57 7.20 2.05
CA PHE A 81 -0.55 6.37 1.43
C PHE A 81 -0.43 6.63 -0.09
N MET A 82 -1.56 6.76 -0.79
CA MET A 82 -1.56 7.00 -2.23
C MET A 82 -1.10 8.42 -2.60
N GLU A 83 -1.38 9.42 -1.77
CA GLU A 83 -0.81 10.78 -1.90
C GLU A 83 0.72 10.74 -1.81
N ILE A 84 1.27 10.04 -0.80
CA ILE A 84 2.73 9.85 -0.64
C ILE A 84 3.33 9.16 -1.86
N ARG A 85 2.72 8.06 -2.32
CA ARG A 85 3.15 7.39 -3.55
C ARG A 85 3.15 8.33 -4.73
N ASN A 86 2.09 9.13 -4.90
CA ASN A 86 1.95 10.02 -6.04
C ASN A 86 3.10 11.04 -6.09
N VAL A 87 3.43 11.65 -4.95
CA VAL A 87 4.56 12.60 -4.86
C VAL A 87 5.88 11.89 -5.14
N PHE A 88 6.16 10.76 -4.48
CA PHE A 88 7.41 10.02 -4.70
C PHE A 88 7.57 9.48 -6.12
N MET A 89 6.51 9.31 -6.91
CA MET A 89 6.63 8.81 -8.29
C MET A 89 6.74 9.94 -9.32
N HIS A 90 6.15 11.10 -9.05
CA HIS A 90 6.01 12.16 -10.06
C HIS A 90 6.87 13.38 -9.78
N ASP A 91 7.25 13.67 -8.53
CA ASP A 91 8.11 14.80 -8.19
C ASP A 91 9.56 14.32 -8.05
N ILE A 92 10.45 14.75 -8.95
CA ILE A 92 11.88 14.43 -8.89
C ILE A 92 12.56 15.04 -7.66
N TRP A 93 12.06 16.18 -7.18
CA TRP A 93 12.62 16.92 -6.05
C TRP A 93 12.18 16.38 -4.69
N ALA A 94 11.23 15.44 -4.66
CA ALA A 94 10.86 14.69 -3.46
C ALA A 94 11.86 13.54 -3.22
N ASP A 95 13.11 13.89 -2.93
CA ASP A 95 14.22 12.96 -2.66
C ASP A 95 14.34 12.56 -1.18
N THR A 96 13.60 13.20 -0.26
CA THR A 96 13.53 12.84 1.16
C THR A 96 12.08 12.70 1.62
N TYR A 97 11.85 12.04 2.77
CA TYR A 97 10.54 11.96 3.38
C TYR A 97 10.04 13.34 3.81
N GLU A 98 10.90 14.20 4.34
CA GLU A 98 10.58 15.60 4.64
C GLU A 98 10.08 16.35 3.42
N LYS A 99 10.80 16.29 2.29
CA LYS A 99 10.39 16.98 1.05
C LYS A 99 9.12 16.39 0.46
N CYS A 100 8.93 15.07 0.52
CA CYS A 100 7.71 14.40 0.06
C CYS A 100 6.50 14.84 0.89
N VAL A 101 6.61 14.78 2.22
CA VAL A 101 5.51 15.12 3.13
C VAL A 101 5.15 16.60 3.06
N ALA A 102 6.14 17.49 2.89
CA ALA A 102 5.91 18.93 2.74
C ALA A 102 5.08 19.31 1.50
N LYS A 103 4.94 18.42 0.51
CA LYS A 103 4.13 18.63 -0.69
C LYS A 103 2.66 18.27 -0.51
N ILE A 104 2.29 17.69 0.64
CA ILE A 104 0.96 17.16 0.89
C ILE A 104 0.36 17.89 2.09
N ASP A 105 -0.63 18.73 1.84
CA ASP A 105 -1.22 19.59 2.85
C ASP A 105 -1.72 18.81 4.07
N GLY A 106 -1.20 19.20 5.24
CA GLY A 106 -1.58 18.63 6.53
C GLY A 106 -1.08 17.20 6.79
N LEU A 107 -0.35 16.57 5.87
CA LEU A 107 0.10 15.19 6.03
C LEU A 107 1.07 15.02 7.19
N GLU A 108 2.05 15.92 7.34
CA GLU A 108 3.03 15.87 8.45
C GLU A 108 2.34 15.80 9.82
N LYS A 109 1.43 16.76 10.05
CA LYS A 109 0.67 16.85 11.29
C LYS A 109 -0.18 15.60 11.51
N TRP A 110 -0.79 15.07 10.45
CA TRP A 110 -1.57 13.85 10.54
C TRP A 110 -0.70 12.63 10.86
N LEU A 111 0.42 12.44 10.19
CA LEU A 111 1.36 11.33 10.42
C LEU A 111 1.87 11.34 11.85
N LEU A 112 2.45 12.46 12.31
CA LEU A 112 3.07 12.56 13.63
C LEU A 112 2.05 12.56 14.78
N LYS A 113 0.77 12.86 14.48
CA LYS A 113 -0.33 12.69 15.45
C LYS A 113 -0.82 11.24 15.48
N THR A 114 -0.86 10.56 14.35
CA THR A 114 -1.44 9.22 14.21
C THR A 114 -0.45 8.14 14.63
N TYR A 115 0.83 8.32 14.34
CA TYR A 115 1.90 7.39 14.62
C TYR A 115 2.93 8.07 15.53
N GLU A 116 2.89 7.78 16.81
CA GLU A 116 3.81 8.36 17.80
C GLU A 116 5.27 8.05 17.47
N GLN A 117 6.13 9.06 17.53
CA GLN A 117 7.55 8.96 17.18
C GLN A 117 8.43 9.40 18.36
N ASP A 118 9.67 8.89 18.39
CA ASP A 118 10.70 9.40 19.29
C ASP A 118 11.11 10.82 18.88
N LYS A 119 10.78 11.79 19.72
CA LYS A 119 11.04 13.22 19.50
C LYS A 119 12.53 13.56 19.50
N ASN A 120 13.40 12.66 19.95
CA ASN A 120 14.85 12.84 19.94
C ASN A 120 15.47 12.50 18.57
N LEU A 121 14.72 11.83 17.68
CA LEU A 121 15.22 11.51 16.34
C LEU A 121 15.18 12.73 15.41
N PRO A 122 16.08 12.82 14.43
CA PRO A 122 15.93 13.73 13.29
C PRO A 122 14.55 13.59 12.63
N LYS A 123 14.00 14.71 12.15
CA LYS A 123 12.65 14.77 11.55
C LYS A 123 12.48 13.79 10.38
N GLU A 124 13.47 13.70 9.49
CA GLU A 124 13.51 12.71 8.41
C GLU A 124 13.29 11.27 8.91
N LEU A 125 13.93 10.87 10.02
CA LEU A 125 13.76 9.54 10.60
C LEU A 125 12.38 9.35 11.25
N GLN A 126 11.87 10.37 11.94
CA GLN A 126 10.51 10.34 12.49
C GLN A 126 9.47 10.15 11.37
N LEU A 127 9.60 10.88 10.26
CA LEU A 127 8.68 10.77 9.13
C LEU A 127 8.81 9.43 8.42
N ARG A 128 10.04 8.93 8.23
CA ARG A 128 10.25 7.58 7.70
C ARG A 128 9.53 6.53 8.53
N SER A 129 9.74 6.53 9.85
CA SER A 129 9.11 5.55 10.76
C SER A 129 7.59 5.71 10.84
N ALA A 130 7.07 6.94 10.77
CA ALA A 130 5.63 7.18 10.68
C ALA A 130 5.03 6.65 9.36
N ILE A 131 5.74 6.78 8.24
CA ILE A 131 5.32 6.25 6.94
C ILE A 131 5.42 4.72 6.92
N GLU A 132 6.44 4.11 7.54
CA GLU A 132 6.53 2.66 7.72
C GLU A 132 5.35 2.13 8.57
N SER A 133 4.94 2.88 9.59
CA SER A 133 3.74 2.58 10.39
C SER A 133 2.45 2.72 9.56
N LEU A 134 2.37 3.74 8.69
CA LEU A 134 1.28 3.87 7.72
C LEU A 134 1.21 2.68 6.76
N CYS A 135 2.34 2.24 6.22
CA CYS A 135 2.42 1.05 5.36
C CYS A 135 1.91 -0.19 6.12
N SER A 136 2.30 -0.35 7.39
CA SER A 136 1.81 -1.45 8.24
C SER A 136 0.29 -1.38 8.44
N ALA A 137 -0.26 -0.18 8.62
CA ALA A 137 -1.71 0.03 8.73
C ALA A 137 -2.44 -0.30 7.41
N VAL A 138 -1.85 0.02 6.26
CA VAL A 138 -2.36 -0.37 4.94
C VAL A 138 -2.41 -1.90 4.83
N ILE A 139 -1.33 -2.61 5.20
CA ILE A 139 -1.31 -4.09 5.21
C ILE A 139 -2.40 -4.63 6.15
N GLY A 140 -2.50 -4.10 7.36
CA GLY A 140 -3.51 -4.54 8.34
C GLY A 140 -4.94 -4.40 7.81
N ASN A 141 -5.26 -3.29 7.15
CA ASN A 141 -6.57 -3.11 6.52
C ASN A 141 -6.78 -4.05 5.33
N THR A 142 -5.75 -4.33 4.54
CA THR A 142 -5.84 -5.34 3.47
C THR A 142 -6.11 -6.74 4.04
N LEU A 143 -5.50 -7.11 5.16
CA LEU A 143 -5.75 -8.38 5.84
C LEU A 143 -7.19 -8.49 6.36
N ARG A 144 -7.78 -7.40 6.87
CA ARG A 144 -9.21 -7.38 7.25
C ARG A 144 -10.14 -7.70 6.07
N ILE A 145 -9.79 -7.24 4.87
CA ILE A 145 -10.56 -7.59 3.65
C ILE A 145 -10.40 -9.08 3.34
N VAL A 146 -9.19 -9.63 3.49
CA VAL A 146 -8.95 -11.08 3.32
C VAL A 146 -9.80 -11.89 4.29
N GLU A 147 -9.85 -11.50 5.57
CA GLU A 147 -10.69 -12.15 6.59
C GLU A 147 -12.15 -12.15 6.15
N LEU A 148 -12.68 -11.01 5.68
CA LEU A 148 -14.05 -10.94 5.17
C LEU A 148 -14.27 -11.82 3.93
N VAL A 149 -13.31 -11.85 3.00
CA VAL A 149 -13.37 -12.75 1.84
C VAL A 149 -13.47 -14.19 2.30
N ILE A 150 -12.64 -14.60 3.26
CA ILE A 150 -12.67 -15.95 3.83
C ILE A 150 -14.02 -16.21 4.49
N GLU A 151 -14.51 -15.34 5.37
CA GLU A 151 -15.81 -15.48 6.04
C GLU A 151 -16.98 -15.63 5.05
N ARG A 152 -17.00 -14.82 3.99
CA ARG A 152 -18.02 -14.90 2.93
C ARG A 152 -17.86 -16.11 2.05
N SER A 153 -16.63 -16.62 1.91
CA SER A 153 -16.33 -17.89 1.26
C SER A 153 -16.70 -19.09 2.12
N VAL A 154 -16.71 -18.98 3.45
CA VAL A 154 -16.97 -20.06 4.42
C VAL A 154 -18.44 -20.55 4.39
N GLY A 155 -19.32 -19.89 3.63
CA GLY A 155 -20.58 -20.51 3.17
C GLY A 155 -20.39 -21.67 2.15
N ASN A 156 -19.19 -21.82 1.59
CA ASN A 156 -18.75 -22.83 0.62
C ASN A 156 -17.26 -23.21 0.87
N ASP A 157 -17.01 -24.27 1.66
CA ASP A 157 -15.70 -24.92 1.86
C ASP A 157 -14.50 -24.02 2.25
N PRO A 158 -14.21 -23.86 3.55
CA PRO A 158 -13.09 -23.07 4.09
C PRO A 158 -11.71 -23.46 3.56
N MET A 159 -11.49 -24.75 3.27
CA MET A 159 -10.19 -25.23 2.78
C MET A 159 -9.92 -24.80 1.35
N LYS A 160 -10.96 -24.53 0.56
CA LYS A 160 -10.81 -24.03 -0.81
C LYS A 160 -10.39 -22.55 -0.82
N ALA A 161 -10.96 -21.73 0.06
CA ALA A 161 -10.59 -20.32 0.22
C ALA A 161 -9.16 -20.16 0.76
N ILE A 162 -8.81 -20.93 1.79
CA ILE A 162 -7.43 -20.97 2.33
C ILE A 162 -6.46 -21.46 1.25
N ASN A 163 -6.78 -22.51 0.50
CA ASN A 163 -5.90 -22.99 -0.58
C ASN A 163 -5.79 -22.00 -1.75
N ALA A 164 -6.84 -21.24 -2.08
CA ALA A 164 -6.76 -20.19 -3.10
C ALA A 164 -5.83 -19.05 -2.66
N TYR A 165 -5.94 -18.61 -1.40
CA TYR A 165 -5.08 -17.58 -0.84
C TYR A 165 -3.62 -18.05 -0.66
N MET A 166 -3.42 -19.29 -0.17
CA MET A 166 -2.11 -19.91 -0.01
C MET A 166 -1.42 -20.26 -1.35
N LYS A 167 -2.19 -20.36 -2.44
CA LYS A 167 -1.67 -20.54 -3.80
C LYS A 167 -1.29 -19.22 -4.49
N GLY A 168 -1.69 -18.08 -3.94
CA GLY A 168 -1.37 -16.77 -4.50
C GLY A 168 0.05 -16.34 -4.19
N ASP A 169 0.82 -16.01 -5.22
CA ASP A 169 2.15 -15.38 -5.11
C ASP A 169 2.14 -14.13 -4.20
N ALA A 170 0.97 -13.51 -4.03
CA ALA A 170 0.73 -12.32 -3.22
C ALA A 170 1.13 -12.44 -1.74
N LEU A 171 0.95 -13.60 -1.08
CA LEU A 171 1.40 -13.80 0.32
C LEU A 171 2.91 -13.98 0.41
N LYS A 172 3.50 -14.70 -0.54
CA LYS A 172 4.96 -14.79 -0.67
C LYS A 172 5.54 -13.41 -0.94
N ASP A 173 4.90 -12.59 -1.75
CA ASP A 173 5.35 -11.24 -2.07
C ASP A 173 5.20 -10.28 -0.88
N VAL A 174 4.11 -10.36 -0.10
CA VAL A 174 3.97 -9.64 1.18
C VAL A 174 5.00 -10.10 2.20
N ALA A 175 5.18 -11.42 2.38
CA ALA A 175 6.16 -11.97 3.31
C ALA A 175 7.60 -11.62 2.89
N ASN A 176 7.93 -11.70 1.60
CA ASN A 176 9.21 -11.27 1.03
C ASN A 176 9.39 -9.75 1.17
N HIS A 177 8.32 -8.95 1.08
CA HIS A 177 8.39 -7.51 1.28
C HIS A 177 8.63 -7.17 2.76
N LEU A 178 7.91 -7.79 3.70
CA LEU A 178 8.14 -7.65 5.14
C LEU A 178 9.55 -8.12 5.54
N ASP A 179 10.02 -9.21 4.94
CA ASP A 179 11.39 -9.73 5.11
C ASP A 179 12.44 -8.78 4.50
N CYS A 180 12.19 -8.19 3.32
CA CYS A 180 13.04 -7.15 2.72
C CYS A 180 13.11 -5.89 3.61
N VAL A 181 11.99 -5.44 4.16
CA VAL A 181 11.93 -4.30 5.09
C VAL A 181 12.74 -4.62 6.36
N SER A 182 12.60 -5.84 6.91
CA SER A 182 13.37 -6.27 8.09
C SER A 182 14.88 -6.42 7.84
N LYS A 183 15.28 -6.83 6.64
CA LYS A 183 16.70 -7.01 6.25
C LYS A 183 17.43 -5.71 5.94
N THR A 184 16.69 -4.61 5.77
CA THR A 184 17.25 -3.26 5.64
C THR A 184 17.51 -2.62 7.02
N ILE A 185 17.31 -3.37 8.12
CA ILE A 185 17.51 -2.98 9.53
C ILE A 185 18.84 -3.59 10.08
N LYS A 186 19.85 -3.78 9.23
CA LYS A 186 21.22 -4.05 9.68
C LYS A 186 22.20 -3.06 9.06
#